data_AF-A0A3D0KT65-F1
#
_entry.id   AF-A0A3D0KT65-F1
#
_cell.length_a   1.000
_cell.length_b   1.000
_cell.length_c   1.000
_cell.angle_alpha   90.00
_cell.angle_beta   90.00
_cell.angle_gamma   90.00
#
_symmetry.space_group_name_H-M   'P 1'
#
loop_
_entity.id
_entity.type
_entity.pdbx_description
1 polymer ?
#
loop_
_entity_poly.entity_id
_entity_poly.type
_entity_poly.pdbx_seq_one_letter_code
_entity_poly.pdbx_strand_id
1 'polypeptide(L)'
;VFAAQAEGADITTIEGLGTPDALHVLQEMFKEHHGLQCGYCTPGMITRAYRLLQENPTPTEEEVRFGIAGNLCRCTGYQNIVKAILEAAAKMNDMKESA
;
A
#
# COMPACT_ATOMS: atom_id res chain seq x y z
N VAL A 1 -15.05 -13.52 -1.44
CA VAL A 1 -14.38 -14.72 -0.90
C VAL A 1 -15.11 -15.12 0.37
N PHE A 2 -15.59 -16.35 0.47
CA PHE A 2 -16.07 -16.92 1.74
C PHE A 2 -14.91 -17.55 2.50
N ALA A 3 -15.00 -17.62 3.83
CA ALA A 3 -13.94 -18.20 4.66
C ALA A 3 -13.58 -19.65 4.25
N ALA A 4 -14.58 -20.48 3.96
CA ALA A 4 -14.37 -21.85 3.48
C ALA A 4 -13.64 -21.93 2.12
N GLN A 5 -13.71 -20.89 1.28
CA GLN A 5 -12.97 -20.84 0.01
C GLN A 5 -11.49 -20.52 0.20
N ALA A 6 -11.09 -20.03 1.38
CA ALA A 6 -9.72 -19.65 1.69
C ALA A 6 -8.95 -20.77 2.43
N GLU A 7 -9.51 -21.97 2.52
CA GLU A 7 -8.82 -23.12 3.12
C GLU A 7 -7.50 -23.41 2.39
N GLY A 8 -6.40 -23.48 3.14
CA GLY A 8 -5.06 -23.71 2.61
C GLY A 8 -4.42 -22.51 1.90
N ALA A 9 -5.09 -21.35 1.83
CA ALA A 9 -4.53 -20.15 1.25
C ALA A 9 -3.52 -19.47 2.18
N ASP A 10 -2.47 -18.88 1.60
CA ASP A 10 -1.59 -17.94 2.30
C ASP A 10 -2.22 -16.54 2.27
N ILE A 11 -2.46 -15.96 3.44
CA ILE A 11 -3.20 -14.70 3.60
C ILE A 11 -2.33 -13.71 4.38
N THR A 12 -2.00 -12.59 3.73
CA THR A 12 -1.33 -11.46 4.37
C THR A 12 -2.32 -10.34 4.66
N THR A 13 -2.34 -9.85 5.90
CA THR A 13 -3.10 -8.67 6.33
C THR A 13 -2.19 -7.47 6.56
N ILE A 14 -2.73 -6.32 6.96
CA ILE A 14 -1.91 -5.12 7.26
C ILE A 14 -0.92 -5.38 8.40
N GLU A 15 -1.32 -6.18 9.38
CA GLU A 15 -0.51 -6.60 10.54
C GLU A 15 0.65 -7.52 10.14
N GLY A 16 0.53 -8.20 8.99
CA GLY A 16 1.58 -9.05 8.45
C GLY A 16 2.67 -8.31 7.66
N LEU A 17 2.46 -7.02 7.34
CA LEU A 17 3.43 -6.25 6.54
C LEU A 17 4.54 -5.63 7.38
N GLY A 18 4.28 -5.32 8.64
CA GLY A 18 5.23 -4.66 9.53
C GLY A 18 4.69 -4.54 10.95
N THR A 19 5.52 -4.04 11.85
CA THR A 19 5.18 -3.82 13.26
C THR A 19 5.28 -2.33 13.61
N PRO A 20 4.72 -1.88 14.76
CA PRO A 20 4.86 -0.49 15.19
C PRO A 20 6.33 -0.01 15.30
N ASP A 21 7.26 -0.93 15.59
CA ASP A 21 8.69 -0.63 15.72
C ASP A 21 9.48 -0.82 14.41
N ALA A 22 8.91 -1.52 13.44
CA ALA A 22 9.52 -1.82 12.15
C ALA A 22 8.45 -1.80 11.05
N LEU A 23 8.16 -0.61 10.56
CA LEU A 23 7.16 -0.39 9.54
C LEU A 23 7.65 -0.90 8.17
N HIS A 24 6.73 -1.46 7.38
CA HIS A 24 6.95 -1.62 5.96
C HIS A 24 7.10 -0.26 5.28
N VAL A 25 7.89 -0.16 4.21
CA VAL A 25 8.09 1.09 3.45
C VAL A 25 6.78 1.78 3.07
N LEU A 26 5.77 1.02 2.62
CA LEU A 26 4.43 1.58 2.37
C LEU A 26 3.77 2.19 3.61
N GLN A 27 3.89 1.56 4.79
CA GLN A 27 3.35 2.11 6.03
C GLN A 27 4.10 3.40 6.43
N GLU A 28 5.42 3.43 6.27
CA GLU A 28 6.22 4.64 6.47
C GLU A 28 5.77 5.77 5.53
N MET A 29 5.66 5.52 4.23
CA MET A 29 5.31 6.57 3.27
C MET A 29 3.88 7.07 3.44
N PHE A 30 2.93 6.22 3.84
CA PHE A 30 1.58 6.69 4.18
C PHE A 30 1.58 7.61 5.40
N LYS A 31 2.44 7.36 6.39
CA LYS A 31 2.64 8.25 7.55
C LYS A 31 3.29 9.56 7.12
N GLU A 32 4.42 9.51 6.43
CA GLU A 32 5.20 10.70 6.04
C GLU A 32 4.42 11.64 5.11
N HIS A 33 3.67 11.09 4.15
CA HIS A 33 2.94 11.90 3.16
C HIS A 33 1.51 12.27 3.57
N HIS A 34 1.09 12.00 4.82
CA HIS A 34 -0.32 12.17 5.22
C HIS A 34 -1.28 11.44 4.27
N GLY A 35 -0.93 10.19 3.92
CA GLY A 35 -1.75 9.27 3.12
C GLY A 35 -2.96 8.71 3.89
N LEU A 36 -3.16 9.12 5.14
CA LEU A 36 -4.29 8.73 5.99
C LEU A 36 -4.79 9.89 6.86
N GLN A 37 -6.03 9.77 7.32
CA GLN A 37 -6.63 10.67 8.32
C GLN A 37 -7.41 9.85 9.37
N CYS A 38 -8.68 9.52 9.10
CA CYS A 38 -9.48 8.69 10.01
C CYS A 38 -8.95 7.25 10.16
N GLY A 39 -8.05 6.81 9.28
CA GLY A 39 -7.40 5.50 9.32
C GLY A 39 -8.24 4.33 8.81
N TYR A 40 -9.57 4.50 8.63
CA TYR A 40 -10.46 3.37 8.35
C TYR A 40 -10.14 2.63 7.04
N CYS A 41 -9.86 3.35 5.96
CA CYS A 41 -9.51 2.73 4.67
C CYS A 41 -8.04 2.31 4.58
N THR A 42 -7.19 2.74 5.52
CA THR A 42 -5.73 2.63 5.41
C THR A 42 -5.24 1.17 5.36
N PRO A 43 -5.76 0.22 6.17
CA PRO A 43 -5.39 -1.19 6.05
C PRO A 43 -5.59 -1.78 4.65
N GLY A 44 -6.76 -1.54 4.04
CA GLY A 44 -7.06 -2.02 2.68
C GLY A 44 -6.25 -1.31 1.60
N MET A 45 -6.05 0.00 1.76
CA MET A 45 -5.28 0.80 0.81
C MET A 45 -3.82 0.35 0.74
N ILE A 46 -3.18 0.12 1.90
CA ILE A 46 -1.77 -0.31 1.97
C ILE A 46 -1.62 -1.75 1.46
N THR A 47 -2.48 -2.68 1.85
CA THR A 47 -2.41 -4.07 1.34
C THR A 47 -2.66 -4.15 -0.17
N ARG A 48 -3.57 -3.32 -0.72
CA ARG A 48 -3.73 -3.21 -2.17
C ARG A 48 -2.50 -2.64 -2.86
N ALA A 49 -1.92 -1.57 -2.32
CA ALA A 49 -0.72 -0.93 -2.86
C ALA A 49 0.49 -1.88 -2.79
N TYR A 50 0.61 -2.66 -1.73
CA TYR A 50 1.62 -3.71 -1.60
C TYR A 50 1.56 -4.68 -2.77
N ARG A 51 0.36 -5.19 -3.10
CA ARG A 51 0.20 -6.06 -4.26
C ARG A 51 0.46 -5.33 -5.58
N LEU A 52 0.02 -4.07 -5.72
CA LEU A 52 0.25 -3.25 -6.91
C LEU A 52 1.75 -3.13 -7.21
N LEU A 53 2.58 -2.84 -6.20
CA LEU A 53 4.03 -2.65 -6.37
C LEU A 53 4.81 -3.94 -6.59
N GLN A 54 4.23 -5.09 -6.24
CA GLN A 54 4.78 -6.39 -6.67
C GLN A 54 4.52 -6.64 -8.17
N GLU A 55 3.38 -6.20 -8.69
CA GLU A 55 2.98 -6.40 -10.09
C GLU A 55 3.60 -5.36 -11.02
N ASN A 56 3.71 -4.11 -10.57
CA ASN A 56 4.33 -2.99 -11.26
C ASN A 56 5.22 -2.21 -10.28
N PRO A 57 6.54 -2.48 -10.25
CA PRO A 57 7.48 -1.84 -9.32
C PRO A 57 7.77 -0.36 -9.61
N THR A 58 7.43 0.13 -10.81
CA THR A 58 7.68 1.52 -11.25
C THR A 58 6.41 2.11 -11.88
N PRO A 59 5.30 2.20 -11.14
CA PRO A 59 4.05 2.64 -11.72
C PRO A 59 4.06 4.16 -11.92
N THR A 60 3.38 4.61 -12.96
CA THR A 60 3.04 6.02 -13.16
C THR A 60 1.91 6.45 -12.22
N GLU A 61 1.68 7.75 -12.09
CA GLU A 61 0.58 8.28 -11.28
C GLU A 61 -0.79 7.74 -11.71
N GLU A 62 -1.02 7.66 -13.03
CA GLU A 62 -2.26 7.14 -13.61
C GLU A 62 -2.47 5.67 -13.27
N GLU A 63 -1.41 4.85 -13.37
CA GLU A 63 -1.44 3.44 -13.01
C GLU A 63 -1.68 3.23 -11.51
N VAL A 64 -1.13 4.08 -10.65
CA VAL A 64 -1.44 4.04 -9.21
C VAL A 64 -2.91 4.33 -8.98
N ARG A 65 -3.44 5.41 -9.57
CA ARG A 65 -4.85 5.80 -9.41
C ARG A 65 -5.80 4.71 -9.87
N PHE A 66 -5.54 4.14 -11.05
CA PHE A 66 -6.33 3.03 -11.55
C PHE A 66 -6.16 1.77 -10.68
N GLY A 67 -4.92 1.47 -10.28
CA GLY A 67 -4.57 0.32 -9.46
C GLY A 67 -5.31 0.30 -8.11
N ILE A 68 -5.55 1.47 -7.50
CA ILE A 68 -6.25 1.59 -6.22
C ILE A 68 -7.74 1.90 -6.35
N ALA A 69 -8.32 1.94 -7.56
CA ALA A 69 -9.71 2.37 -7.77
C ALA A 69 -10.77 1.53 -7.01
N GLY A 70 -10.43 0.30 -6.62
CA GLY A 70 -11.27 -0.55 -5.76
C GLY A 70 -11.28 -0.18 -4.27
N ASN A 71 -10.48 0.81 -3.84
CA ASN A 71 -10.36 1.23 -2.45
C ASN A 71 -10.87 2.67 -2.28
N LEU A 72 -11.98 2.82 -1.56
CA LEU A 72 -12.60 4.12 -1.35
C LEU A 72 -12.03 4.83 -0.12
N CYS A 73 -11.74 6.11 -0.27
CA CYS A 73 -11.32 6.98 0.82
C CYS A 73 -12.20 8.25 0.84
N ARG A 74 -12.72 8.60 2.02
CA ARG A 74 -13.54 9.80 2.19
C ARG A 74 -12.75 11.03 2.63
N CYS A 75 -11.58 10.83 3.24
CA CYS A 75 -10.90 11.87 4.00
C CYS A 75 -9.76 12.55 3.22
N THR A 76 -8.97 11.79 2.46
CA THR A 76 -7.68 12.29 1.92
C THR A 76 -7.76 12.97 0.57
N GLY A 77 -8.86 12.78 -0.19
CA GLY A 77 -8.93 13.21 -1.59
C GLY A 77 -7.95 12.47 -2.52
N TYR A 78 -7.40 11.33 -2.08
CA TYR A 78 -6.47 10.44 -2.82
C TYR A 78 -5.09 10.98 -3.17
N GLN A 79 -4.91 12.30 -3.31
CA GLN A 79 -3.65 12.88 -3.79
C GLN A 79 -2.44 12.44 -2.95
N ASN A 80 -2.56 12.46 -1.63
CA ASN A 80 -1.48 12.05 -0.74
C ASN A 80 -1.27 10.53 -0.67
N ILE A 81 -2.32 9.74 -0.96
CA ILE A 81 -2.21 8.28 -1.09
C ILE A 81 -1.37 7.93 -2.31
N VAL A 82 -1.65 8.59 -3.45
CA VAL A 82 -0.91 8.38 -4.68
C VAL A 82 0.56 8.76 -4.51
N LYS A 83 0.83 9.92 -3.89
CA LYS A 83 2.20 10.33 -3.53
C LYS A 83 2.91 9.29 -2.67
N ALA A 84 2.26 8.82 -1.59
CA ALA A 84 2.84 7.81 -0.70
C ALA A 84 3.21 6.51 -1.43
N ILE A 85 2.38 6.07 -2.38
CA ILE A 85 2.63 4.84 -3.15
C ILE A 85 3.81 5.02 -4.12
N LEU A 86 3.88 6.15 -4.82
CA LEU A 86 4.98 6.44 -5.76
C LEU A 86 6.32 6.55 -5.02
N GLU A 87 6.36 7.22 -3.88
CA GLU A 87 7.56 7.34 -3.04
C GLU A 87 7.97 6.00 -2.44
N ALA A 88 6.99 5.17 -2.05
CA ALA A 88 7.28 3.81 -1.60
C ALA A 88 7.89 2.96 -2.73
N ALA A 89 7.39 3.11 -3.96
CA ALA A 89 7.94 2.41 -5.13
C ALA A 89 9.40 2.81 -5.38
N ALA A 90 9.70 4.11 -5.38
CA ALA A 90 11.06 4.62 -5.53
C ALA A 90 12.00 4.06 -4.45
N LYS A 91 11.64 4.22 -3.16
CA LYS A 91 12.45 3.74 -2.03
C LYS A 91 12.67 2.22 -2.05
N MET A 92 11.65 1.44 -2.41
CA MET A 92 11.79 -0.02 -2.54
C MET A 92 12.73 -0.43 -3.68
N ASN A 93 12.81 0.35 -4.76
CA ASN A 93 13.76 0.07 -5.85
C ASN A 93 15.18 0.48 -5.47
N ASP A 94 15.37 1.64 -4.85
CA ASP A 94 16.68 2.08 -4.33
C ASP A 94 17.29 1.04 -3.36
N MET A 95 16.45 0.47 -2.49
CA MET A 95 16.86 -0.59 -1.55
C MET A 95 17.29 -1.88 -2.27
N LYS A 96 16.66 -2.22 -3.42
CA LYS A 96 17.05 -3.40 -4.21
C LYS A 96 18.35 -3.17 -4.97
N GLU A 97 18.60 -1.95 -5.44
CA GLU A 97 19.84 -1.60 -6.13
C GLU A 97 21.03 -1.51 -5.17
N SER A 98 20.77 -1.18 -3.90
CA SER A 98 21.79 -1.04 -2.85
C SER A 98 22.11 -2.33 -2.10
N ALA A 99 21.40 -3.43 -2.38
CA ALA A 99 21.53 -4.74 -1.74
C ALA A 99 22.37 -5.71 -2.59
#